data_AF-A0A0K6FKH7-F1
#
_entry.id   AF-A0A0K6FKH7-F1
#
_cell.length_a   1.000
_cell.length_b   1.000
_cell.length_c   1.000
_cell.angle_alpha   90.00
_cell.angle_beta   90.00
_cell.angle_gamma   90.00
#
_symmetry.space_group_name_H-M   'P 1'
#
loop_
_entity.id
_entity.type
_entity.pdbx_description
1 polymer ?
#
loop_
_entity_poly.entity_id
_entity_poly.type
_entity_poly.pdbx_seq_one_letter_code
_entity_poly.pdbx_strand_id
1 'polypeptide(L)'
;MPPRPAPKCQICEVEPFKYTCPSCRVLYCSLGCYKKHKSDSEACAVASASVQAPMQPAVQEEPRPDEPKDEEELADPKPLRTLASLKWPYVPEPPSYVDPVTKNDPKSLTLPQYEAIATSPDVRKVLSENPDMHGLLKSIDKLYGPLRQQAIEEVLGVGTHYEQRHGTRAPTHDALARLRQEGNAEANTRALRQLAEAIEKAIGVENEQRGLAWEDE
;
A
#
# COMPACT_ATOMS: atom_id res chain seq x y z
N MET A 1 -23.49 46.57 -23.98
CA MET A 1 -24.30 45.34 -23.84
C MET A 1 -24.27 44.92 -22.38
N PRO A 2 -25.41 44.75 -21.69
CA PRO A 2 -25.42 44.23 -20.33
C PRO A 2 -24.96 42.75 -20.31
N PRO A 3 -24.23 42.30 -19.27
CA PRO A 3 -23.79 40.91 -19.16
C PRO A 3 -24.97 39.96 -19.03
N ARG A 4 -24.97 38.88 -19.82
CA ARG A 4 -26.01 37.84 -19.77
C ARG A 4 -25.96 37.14 -18.40
N PRO A 5 -27.10 36.93 -17.71
CA PRO A 5 -27.12 36.29 -16.41
C PRO A 5 -26.51 34.89 -16.49
N ALA A 6 -25.72 34.53 -15.49
CA ALA A 6 -25.09 33.22 -15.42
C ALA A 6 -26.15 32.11 -15.43
N PRO A 7 -25.94 31.02 -16.19
CA PRO A 7 -26.82 29.86 -16.15
C PRO A 7 -27.04 29.35 -14.72
N LYS A 8 -28.19 28.71 -14.47
CA LYS A 8 -28.45 28.05 -13.20
C LYS A 8 -28.08 26.56 -13.29
N CYS A 9 -27.93 25.92 -12.13
CA CYS A 9 -27.82 24.48 -12.03
C CYS A 9 -29.05 23.80 -12.64
N GLN A 10 -28.85 22.85 -13.55
CA GLN A 10 -29.92 22.11 -14.23
C GLN A 10 -30.54 20.98 -13.37
N ILE A 11 -30.12 20.84 -12.11
CA ILE A 11 -30.56 19.76 -11.22
C ILE A 11 -31.39 20.31 -10.06
N CYS A 12 -30.99 21.45 -9.49
CA CYS A 12 -31.77 22.13 -8.45
C CYS A 12 -32.44 23.42 -8.92
N GLU A 13 -31.98 24.04 -10.03
CA GLU A 13 -32.50 25.31 -10.57
C GLU A 13 -32.51 26.52 -9.62
N VAL A 14 -31.92 26.38 -8.43
CA VAL A 14 -31.85 27.44 -7.42
C VAL A 14 -30.58 28.27 -7.58
N GLU A 15 -29.43 27.62 -7.59
CA GLU A 15 -28.11 28.26 -7.55
C GLU A 15 -27.46 28.38 -8.94
N PRO A 16 -26.56 29.35 -9.17
CA PRO A 16 -25.73 29.38 -10.37
C PRO A 16 -24.91 28.09 -10.47
N PHE A 17 -24.71 27.60 -11.70
CA PHE A 17 -23.89 26.41 -11.90
C PHE A 17 -22.42 26.68 -11.54
N LYS A 18 -21.74 25.67 -11.00
CA LYS A 18 -20.32 25.74 -10.63
C LYS A 18 -19.47 24.75 -11.41
N TYR A 19 -20.06 23.64 -11.84
CA TYR A 19 -19.37 22.52 -12.48
C TYR A 19 -20.19 21.96 -13.65
N THR A 20 -19.51 21.27 -14.54
CA THR A 20 -20.09 20.59 -15.71
C THR A 20 -19.73 19.11 -15.66
N CYS A 21 -20.72 18.23 -15.86
CA CYS A 21 -20.45 16.79 -15.87
C CYS A 21 -19.69 16.37 -17.14
N PRO A 22 -18.58 15.62 -17.07
CA PRO A 22 -17.82 15.24 -18.26
C PRO A 22 -18.57 14.25 -19.17
N SER A 23 -19.45 13.41 -18.61
CA SER A 23 -20.11 12.35 -19.37
C SER A 23 -21.36 12.84 -20.10
N CYS A 24 -22.21 13.62 -19.41
CA CYS A 24 -23.50 14.09 -19.96
C CYS A 24 -23.61 15.62 -20.09
N ARG A 25 -22.55 16.39 -19.79
CA ARG A 25 -22.46 17.87 -19.91
C ARG A 25 -23.52 18.67 -19.12
N VAL A 26 -24.20 18.04 -18.16
CA VAL A 26 -25.16 18.70 -17.27
C VAL A 26 -24.46 19.69 -16.34
N LEU A 27 -25.05 20.86 -16.15
CA LEU A 27 -24.54 21.94 -15.29
C LEU A 27 -25.04 21.78 -13.85
N TYR A 28 -24.13 21.74 -12.87
CA TYR A 28 -24.47 21.50 -11.47
C TYR A 28 -23.76 22.44 -10.49
N CYS A 29 -24.38 22.75 -9.35
CA CYS A 29 -23.80 23.64 -8.33
C CYS A 29 -22.92 22.91 -7.30
N SER A 30 -23.25 21.66 -6.96
CA SER A 30 -22.63 20.94 -5.85
C SER A 30 -22.56 19.43 -6.05
N LEU A 31 -21.74 18.75 -5.25
CA LEU A 31 -21.64 17.29 -5.26
C LEU A 31 -22.96 16.59 -4.92
N GLY A 32 -23.85 17.24 -4.16
CA GLY A 32 -25.21 16.73 -3.91
C GLY A 32 -26.02 16.63 -5.20
N CYS A 33 -25.96 17.67 -6.04
CA CYS A 33 -26.55 17.62 -7.38
C CYS A 33 -25.83 16.62 -8.29
N TYR A 34 -24.50 16.52 -8.20
CA TYR A 34 -23.74 15.50 -8.93
C TYR A 34 -24.25 14.08 -8.64
N LYS A 35 -24.50 13.73 -7.38
CA LYS A 35 -25.00 12.38 -7.05
C LYS A 35 -26.43 12.14 -7.54
N LYS A 36 -27.31 13.15 -7.45
CA LYS A 36 -28.69 13.06 -7.96
C LYS A 36 -28.73 12.83 -9.48
N HIS A 37 -28.02 13.64 -10.29
CA HIS A 37 -28.05 13.39 -11.73
C HIS A 37 -27.35 12.09 -12.14
N LYS A 38 -26.38 11.61 -11.34
CA LYS A 38 -25.70 10.33 -11.60
C LYS A 38 -26.64 9.13 -11.42
N SER A 39 -27.59 9.19 -10.49
CA SER A 39 -28.62 8.15 -10.37
C SER A 39 -29.69 8.23 -11.46
N ASP A 40 -29.98 9.45 -11.94
CA ASP A 40 -31.14 9.69 -12.80
C ASP A 40 -30.81 9.66 -14.30
N SER A 41 -29.52 9.73 -14.68
CA SER A 41 -29.08 9.78 -16.07
C SER A 41 -28.24 8.56 -16.46
N GLU A 42 -28.79 7.70 -17.32
CA GLU A 42 -28.13 6.49 -17.84
C GLU A 42 -26.80 6.82 -18.54
N ALA A 43 -26.73 7.92 -19.30
CA ALA A 43 -25.51 8.39 -19.97
C ALA A 43 -24.35 8.69 -19.00
N CYS A 44 -24.67 9.01 -17.75
CA CYS A 44 -23.72 9.28 -16.68
C CYS A 44 -23.46 8.04 -15.78
N ALA A 45 -24.28 6.99 -15.87
CA ALA A 45 -24.08 5.72 -15.17
C ALA A 45 -23.06 4.80 -15.87
N VAL A 46 -23.01 4.79 -17.21
CA VAL A 46 -22.15 3.88 -18.00
C VAL A 46 -20.69 4.32 -18.17
N ALA A 47 -20.34 5.56 -17.83
CA ALA A 47 -19.00 6.13 -18.08
C ALA A 47 -17.91 5.70 -17.08
N SER A 48 -18.08 4.60 -16.34
CA SER A 48 -17.07 4.09 -15.39
C SER A 48 -16.70 2.62 -15.57
N ALA A 49 -17.04 1.99 -16.70
CA ALA A 49 -16.77 0.56 -16.94
C ALA A 49 -15.98 0.22 -18.21
N SER A 50 -15.34 1.17 -18.91
CA SER A 50 -14.57 0.83 -20.11
C SER A 50 -13.31 1.68 -20.30
N VAL A 51 -12.18 1.12 -19.86
CA VAL A 51 -10.87 1.30 -20.51
C VAL A 51 -10.22 -0.08 -20.55
N GLN A 52 -10.58 -0.88 -21.56
CA GLN A 52 -9.81 -2.06 -21.96
C GLN A 52 -9.33 -1.90 -23.40
N ALA A 53 -8.02 -2.12 -23.55
CA ALA A 53 -7.28 -2.67 -24.68
C ALA A 53 -7.11 -1.86 -25.98
N PRO A 54 -5.84 -1.67 -26.41
CA PRO A 54 -5.49 -1.65 -27.82
C PRO A 54 -5.09 -3.05 -28.30
N MET A 55 -5.90 -3.57 -29.22
CA MET A 55 -5.59 -4.31 -30.46
C MET A 55 -4.29 -5.13 -30.52
N GLN A 56 -4.43 -6.45 -30.56
CA GLN A 56 -3.48 -7.37 -31.21
C GLN A 56 -4.00 -7.73 -32.61
N PRO A 57 -3.17 -7.79 -33.66
CA PRO A 57 -3.55 -8.40 -34.92
C PRO A 57 -3.31 -9.91 -34.89
N ALA A 58 -4.29 -10.64 -35.40
CA ALA A 58 -4.31 -12.08 -35.57
C ALA A 58 -3.25 -12.57 -36.56
N VAL A 59 -2.54 -13.65 -36.21
CA VAL A 59 -1.76 -14.45 -37.16
C VAL A 59 -2.26 -15.89 -37.07
N GLN A 60 -2.53 -16.45 -38.25
CA GLN A 60 -3.21 -17.71 -38.50
C GLN A 60 -2.27 -18.91 -38.27
N GLU A 61 -2.87 -19.99 -37.78
CA GLU A 61 -2.27 -21.30 -37.52
C GLU A 61 -2.52 -22.24 -38.72
N GLU A 62 -1.50 -22.98 -39.16
CA GLU A 62 -1.64 -24.21 -39.94
C GLU A 62 -0.88 -25.36 -39.24
N PRO A 63 -1.42 -26.59 -39.20
CA PRO A 63 -0.91 -27.67 -38.35
C PRO A 63 -0.08 -28.73 -39.10
N ARG A 64 0.88 -29.37 -38.41
CA ARG A 64 1.39 -30.72 -38.74
C ARG A 64 2.15 -31.36 -37.56
N PRO A 65 2.34 -32.71 -37.53
CA PRO A 65 1.88 -33.55 -36.42
C PRO A 65 3.00 -34.24 -35.62
N ASP A 66 2.59 -34.70 -34.43
CA ASP A 66 3.07 -35.82 -33.60
C ASP A 66 4.57 -36.19 -33.61
N GLU A 67 5.20 -36.11 -32.43
CA GLU A 67 5.77 -37.28 -31.75
C GLU A 67 6.00 -37.02 -30.24
N PRO A 68 5.95 -38.05 -29.37
CA PRO A 68 5.74 -37.92 -27.93
C PRO A 68 7.07 -37.88 -27.16
N LYS A 69 7.14 -37.08 -26.09
CA LYS A 69 8.14 -37.24 -25.03
C LYS A 69 7.57 -36.75 -23.70
N ASP A 70 7.56 -37.67 -22.73
CA ASP A 70 7.43 -37.44 -21.30
C ASP A 70 8.19 -36.19 -20.85
N GLU A 71 7.48 -35.19 -20.31
CA GLU A 71 8.07 -34.22 -19.39
C GLU A 71 7.03 -33.87 -18.30
N GLU A 72 7.50 -33.94 -17.06
CA GLU A 72 6.77 -33.56 -15.86
C GLU A 72 6.08 -32.21 -16.03
N GLU A 73 4.82 -32.16 -15.62
CA GLU A 73 3.97 -30.98 -15.59
C GLU A 73 4.54 -29.95 -14.59
N LEU A 74 5.58 -29.22 -15.02
CA LEU A 74 5.96 -27.94 -14.46
C LEU A 74 4.78 -27.00 -14.74
N ALA A 75 3.90 -26.87 -13.75
CA ALA A 75 2.85 -25.87 -13.76
C ALA A 75 3.45 -24.52 -14.16
N ASP A 76 3.05 -24.04 -15.34
CA ASP A 76 3.51 -22.80 -15.95
C ASP A 76 3.52 -21.69 -14.88
N PRO A 77 4.68 -21.07 -14.57
CA PRO A 77 4.77 -20.14 -13.44
C PRO A 77 3.80 -19.01 -13.70
N LYS A 78 2.75 -18.95 -12.87
CA LYS A 78 1.71 -17.93 -12.94
C LYS A 78 2.39 -16.56 -13.11
N PRO A 79 2.13 -15.83 -14.21
CA PRO A 79 2.88 -14.64 -14.53
C PRO A 79 2.79 -13.64 -13.38
N LEU A 80 3.94 -13.24 -12.87
CA LEU A 80 4.03 -12.31 -11.75
C LEU A 80 3.41 -10.96 -12.15
N ARG A 81 2.73 -10.32 -11.21
CA ARG A 81 2.20 -8.96 -11.43
C ARG A 81 3.36 -7.98 -11.59
N THR A 82 3.18 -7.00 -12.47
CA THR A 82 4.17 -5.93 -12.67
C THR A 82 4.26 -5.02 -11.44
N LEU A 83 5.43 -4.46 -11.17
CA LEU A 83 5.64 -3.56 -10.03
C LEU A 83 4.75 -2.30 -10.09
N ALA A 84 4.42 -1.84 -11.30
CA ALA A 84 3.52 -0.70 -11.52
C ALA A 84 2.05 -0.98 -11.10
N SER A 85 1.67 -2.25 -10.92
CA SER A 85 0.34 -2.61 -10.43
C SER A 85 0.17 -2.42 -8.92
N LEU A 86 1.27 -2.25 -8.18
CA LEU A 86 1.25 -2.03 -6.74
C LEU A 86 0.85 -0.58 -6.44
N LYS A 87 0.01 -0.41 -5.42
CA LYS A 87 -0.37 0.91 -4.90
C LYS A 87 0.72 1.41 -3.97
N TRP A 88 1.77 1.98 -4.54
CA TRP A 88 2.84 2.60 -3.77
C TRP A 88 2.32 3.83 -3.01
N PRO A 89 2.74 4.05 -1.76
CA PRO A 89 2.43 5.28 -1.04
C PRO A 89 3.05 6.47 -1.78
N TYR A 90 2.39 7.62 -1.70
CA TYR A 90 2.95 8.86 -2.23
C TYR A 90 4.19 9.25 -1.42
N VAL A 91 5.33 9.38 -2.09
CA VAL A 91 6.57 9.89 -1.51
C VAL A 91 6.79 11.30 -2.05
N PRO A 92 6.75 12.34 -1.19
CA PRO A 92 7.08 13.70 -1.62
C PRO A 92 8.50 13.78 -2.20
N GLU A 93 8.69 14.64 -3.20
CA GLU A 93 10.04 14.96 -3.67
C GLU A 93 10.84 15.60 -2.52
N PRO A 94 12.13 15.22 -2.36
CA PRO A 94 12.95 15.78 -1.29
C PRO A 94 13.10 17.29 -1.47
N PRO A 95 13.01 18.09 -0.39
CA PRO A 95 13.19 19.53 -0.49
C PRO A 95 14.60 19.85 -1.00
N SER A 96 14.71 20.88 -1.85
CA SER A 96 16.00 21.33 -2.39
C SER A 96 16.95 21.87 -1.32
N TYR A 97 16.43 22.22 -0.15
CA TYR A 97 17.18 22.67 1.01
C TYR A 97 16.89 21.75 2.20
N VAL A 98 17.95 21.18 2.79
CA VAL A 98 17.85 20.36 4.00
C VAL A 98 17.86 21.29 5.20
N ASP A 99 16.78 21.32 5.97
CA ASP A 99 16.73 22.07 7.22
C ASP A 99 17.75 21.46 8.20
N PRO A 100 18.71 22.26 8.73
CA PRO A 100 19.69 21.77 9.69
C PRO A 100 19.06 21.18 10.96
N VAL A 101 17.84 21.57 11.32
CA VAL A 101 17.10 21.02 12.47
C VAL A 101 16.61 19.59 12.18
N THR A 102 16.10 19.34 10.98
CA THR A 102 15.53 18.04 10.60
C THR A 102 16.58 17.09 10.00
N LYS A 103 17.86 17.46 10.04
CA LYS A 103 18.97 16.64 9.51
C LYS A 103 19.04 15.25 10.17
N ASN A 104 18.69 15.18 11.45
CA ASN A 104 18.76 13.96 12.24
C ASN A 104 17.42 13.20 12.31
N ASP A 105 16.35 13.72 11.70
CA ASP A 105 15.06 13.04 11.70
C ASP A 105 15.13 11.78 10.82
N PRO A 106 14.40 10.71 11.19
CA PRO A 106 14.33 9.51 10.38
C PRO A 106 13.75 9.86 8.99
N LYS A 107 14.56 9.63 7.96
CA LYS A 107 14.16 9.90 6.57
C LYS A 107 13.09 8.90 6.13
N SER A 108 12.06 9.39 5.46
CA SER A 108 11.08 8.54 4.80
C SER A 108 11.72 7.73 3.67
N LEU A 109 11.19 6.53 3.40
CA LEU A 109 11.62 5.70 2.28
C LEU A 109 11.36 6.40 0.93
N THR A 110 12.34 6.30 0.03
CA THR A 110 12.25 6.80 -1.35
C THR A 110 11.65 5.76 -2.29
N LEU A 111 11.15 6.18 -3.46
CA LEU A 111 10.61 5.24 -4.46
C LEU A 111 11.60 4.15 -4.90
N PRO A 112 12.88 4.47 -5.20
CA PRO A 112 13.88 3.44 -5.52
C PRO A 112 14.08 2.43 -4.37
N GLN A 113 13.98 2.87 -3.12
CA GLN A 113 14.11 1.97 -1.96
C GLN A 113 12.91 1.02 -1.86
N TYR A 114 11.70 1.52 -2.10
CA TYR A 114 10.51 0.67 -2.21
C TYR A 114 10.63 -0.38 -3.31
N GLU A 115 11.14 0.00 -4.48
CA GLU A 115 11.41 -0.92 -5.59
C GLU A 115 12.47 -1.96 -5.24
N ALA A 116 13.56 -1.55 -4.57
CA ALA A 116 14.61 -2.45 -4.11
C ALA A 116 14.06 -3.48 -3.10
N ILE A 117 13.21 -3.05 -2.16
CA ILE A 117 12.56 -3.96 -1.20
C ILE A 117 11.65 -4.96 -1.92
N ALA A 118 10.81 -4.51 -2.87
CA ALA A 118 9.90 -5.40 -3.60
C ALA A 118 10.60 -6.37 -4.57
N THR A 119 11.78 -6.00 -5.07
CA THR A 119 12.56 -6.85 -5.97
C THR A 119 13.57 -7.74 -5.24
N SER A 120 13.85 -7.48 -3.96
CA SER A 120 14.82 -8.23 -3.18
C SER A 120 14.49 -9.74 -3.07
N PRO A 121 15.43 -10.63 -3.42
CA PRO A 121 15.25 -12.08 -3.23
C PRO A 121 15.31 -12.47 -1.76
N ASP A 122 16.11 -11.77 -0.95
CA ASP A 122 16.25 -12.05 0.49
C ASP A 122 14.95 -11.77 1.24
N VAL A 123 14.28 -10.65 0.93
CA VAL A 123 12.97 -10.31 1.50
C VAL A 123 11.92 -11.38 1.13
N ARG A 124 11.93 -11.83 -0.14
CA ARG A 124 11.02 -12.91 -0.58
C ARG A 124 11.28 -14.23 0.13
N LYS A 125 12.56 -14.57 0.34
CA LYS A 125 12.96 -15.77 1.08
C LYS A 125 12.44 -15.73 2.51
N VAL A 126 12.69 -14.65 3.25
CA VAL A 126 12.23 -14.49 4.64
C VAL A 126 10.70 -14.60 4.75
N LEU A 127 9.96 -13.98 3.83
CA LEU A 127 8.48 -14.07 3.80
C LEU A 127 7.99 -15.49 3.48
N SER A 128 8.71 -16.26 2.66
CA SER A 128 8.37 -17.64 2.34
C SER A 128 8.65 -18.62 3.48
N GLU A 129 9.72 -18.39 4.24
CA GLU A 129 10.11 -19.22 5.40
C GLU A 129 9.19 -19.01 6.60
N ASN A 130 8.49 -17.87 6.66
CA ASN A 130 7.66 -17.46 7.78
C ASN A 130 6.22 -17.13 7.33
N PRO A 131 5.35 -18.13 7.12
CA PRO A 131 4.00 -17.90 6.58
C PRO A 131 3.10 -17.02 7.47
N ASP A 132 3.30 -17.08 8.78
CA ASP A 132 2.54 -16.30 9.77
C ASP A 132 2.85 -14.80 9.73
N MET A 133 3.99 -14.42 9.14
CA MET A 133 4.41 -13.01 8.98
C MET A 133 3.36 -12.19 8.24
N HIS A 134 2.71 -12.76 7.22
CA HIS A 134 1.68 -12.04 6.47
C HIS A 134 0.46 -11.70 7.33
N GLY A 135 0.11 -12.57 8.29
CA GLY A 135 -0.96 -12.31 9.26
C GLY A 135 -0.56 -11.20 10.24
N LEU A 136 0.66 -11.30 10.77
CA LEU A 136 1.26 -10.33 11.69
C LEU A 136 1.37 -8.92 11.09
N LEU A 137 1.90 -8.80 9.87
CA LEU A 137 2.00 -7.49 9.21
C LEU A 137 0.61 -6.88 8.96
N LYS A 138 -0.39 -7.70 8.60
CA LYS A 138 -1.78 -7.25 8.42
C LYS A 138 -2.44 -6.81 9.73
N SER A 139 -2.13 -7.45 10.86
CA SER A 139 -2.69 -7.03 12.15
C SER A 139 -2.04 -5.74 12.64
N ILE A 140 -0.73 -5.56 12.43
CA ILE A 140 -0.03 -4.29 12.71
C ILE A 140 -0.56 -3.17 11.81
N ASP A 141 -0.82 -3.42 10.52
CA ASP A 141 -1.31 -2.40 9.57
C ASP A 141 -2.73 -1.91 9.88
N LYS A 142 -3.53 -2.70 10.62
CA LYS A 142 -4.85 -2.28 11.13
C LYS A 142 -4.75 -1.30 12.30
N LEU A 143 -3.58 -1.14 12.90
CA LEU A 143 -3.34 -0.22 14.00
C LEU A 143 -2.96 1.16 13.46
N TYR A 144 -3.36 2.20 14.20
CA TYR A 144 -3.08 3.59 13.83
C TYR A 144 -2.33 4.31 14.94
N GLY A 145 -1.47 5.26 14.54
CA GLY A 145 -0.79 6.16 15.45
C GLY A 145 0.06 5.45 16.51
N PRO A 146 0.01 5.88 17.79
CA PRO A 146 0.86 5.32 18.86
C PRO A 146 0.70 3.82 19.07
N LEU A 147 -0.48 3.26 18.81
CA LEU A 147 -0.74 1.82 19.00
C LEU A 147 0.04 0.96 17.99
N ARG A 148 0.19 1.46 16.76
CA ARG A 148 0.98 0.78 15.73
C ARG A 148 2.45 0.76 16.15
N GLN A 149 2.95 1.89 16.64
CA GLN A 149 4.32 2.00 17.14
C GLN A 149 4.56 1.05 18.31
N GLN A 150 3.66 1.04 19.30
CA GLN A 150 3.75 0.13 20.44
C GLN A 150 3.72 -1.35 20.03
N ALA A 151 2.88 -1.71 19.06
CA ALA A 151 2.86 -3.08 18.53
C ALA A 151 4.20 -3.47 17.89
N ILE A 152 4.80 -2.57 17.11
CA ILE A 152 6.09 -2.82 16.47
C ILE A 152 7.20 -2.96 17.51
N GLU A 153 7.26 -2.03 18.48
CA GLU A 153 8.22 -2.07 19.59
C GLU A 153 8.12 -3.37 20.39
N GLU A 154 6.90 -3.82 20.67
CA GLU A 154 6.64 -5.04 21.42
C GLU A 154 7.05 -6.29 20.65
N VAL A 155 6.67 -6.41 19.38
CA VAL A 155 7.02 -7.61 18.59
C VAL A 155 8.52 -7.67 18.31
N LEU A 156 9.19 -6.52 18.15
CA LEU A 156 10.65 -6.45 17.99
C LEU A 156 11.41 -6.62 19.33
N GLY A 157 10.72 -6.53 20.47
CA GLY A 157 11.32 -6.63 21.80
C GLY A 157 12.14 -5.39 22.21
N VAL A 158 11.88 -4.22 21.61
CA VAL A 158 12.66 -2.97 21.80
C VAL A 158 11.93 -1.94 22.67
N GLY A 159 10.68 -2.19 23.03
CA GLY A 159 9.92 -1.34 23.94
C GLY A 159 10.43 -1.48 25.37
N THR A 160 11.04 -0.43 25.91
CA THR A 160 11.35 -0.33 27.34
C THR A 160 10.09 -0.63 28.14
N HIS A 161 10.18 -1.57 29.09
CA HIS A 161 9.14 -1.86 30.08
C HIS A 161 8.43 -0.58 30.55
N TYR A 162 7.24 -0.31 30.02
CA TYR A 162 6.32 0.70 30.57
C TYR A 162 5.84 0.28 31.99
N GLU A 163 6.22 -0.90 32.46
CA GLU A 163 5.82 -1.49 33.74
C GLU A 163 6.45 -0.81 34.96
N GLN A 164 7.51 0.01 34.84
CA GLN A 164 8.14 0.64 36.00
C GLN A 164 7.73 2.09 36.30
N ARG A 165 6.98 2.78 35.44
CA ARG A 165 6.49 4.14 35.74
C ARG A 165 4.99 4.15 35.97
N HIS A 166 4.64 4.08 37.25
CA HIS A 166 3.35 4.44 37.84
C HIS A 166 2.16 3.58 37.45
N GLY A 167 2.01 2.37 38.03
CA GLY A 167 0.74 1.79 38.53
C GLY A 167 -0.53 1.82 37.68
N THR A 168 -0.49 2.28 36.43
CA THR A 168 -1.61 2.40 35.53
C THR A 168 -1.54 1.19 34.62
N ARG A 169 -2.46 0.28 34.87
CA ARG A 169 -2.78 -0.85 34.00
C ARG A 169 -2.72 -0.39 32.54
N ALA A 170 -1.75 -0.90 31.79
CA ALA A 170 -1.60 -0.60 30.37
C ALA A 170 -2.96 -0.74 29.68
N PRO A 171 -3.34 0.18 28.76
CA PRO A 171 -4.58 0.04 28.03
C PRO A 171 -4.54 -1.31 27.32
N THR A 172 -5.39 -2.22 27.76
CA THR A 172 -5.56 -3.54 27.14
C THR A 172 -6.29 -3.31 25.82
N HIS A 173 -5.58 -2.78 24.83
CA HIS A 173 -6.13 -2.69 23.48
C HIS A 173 -6.25 -4.11 22.95
N ASP A 174 -7.47 -4.55 22.67
CA ASP A 174 -7.81 -5.92 22.26
C ASP A 174 -6.92 -6.40 21.10
N ALA A 175 -6.57 -5.51 20.17
CA ALA A 175 -5.70 -5.87 19.04
C ALA A 175 -4.23 -6.17 19.43
N LEU A 176 -3.69 -5.52 20.48
CA LEU A 176 -2.36 -5.85 21.01
C LEU A 176 -2.41 -7.16 21.81
N ALA A 177 -3.50 -7.38 22.56
CA ALA A 177 -3.71 -8.64 23.28
C ALA A 177 -3.84 -9.84 22.33
N ARG A 178 -4.49 -9.67 21.18
CA ARG A 178 -4.54 -10.68 20.11
C ARG A 178 -3.17 -10.97 19.52
N LEU A 179 -2.37 -9.94 19.23
CA LEU A 179 -0.98 -10.12 18.79
C LEU A 179 -0.15 -10.96 19.79
N ARG A 180 -0.38 -10.81 21.11
CA ARG A 180 0.25 -11.63 22.16
C ARG A 180 -0.25 -13.07 22.21
N GLN A 181 -1.53 -13.31 21.89
CA GLN A 181 -2.17 -14.62 22.00
C GLN A 181 -2.05 -15.46 20.72
N GLU A 182 -1.98 -14.83 19.55
CA GLU A 182 -2.06 -15.48 18.24
C GLU A 182 -0.73 -16.07 17.75
N GLY A 183 0.41 -15.87 18.44
CA GLY A 183 1.69 -16.37 17.95
C GLY A 183 2.74 -16.65 19.03
N ASN A 184 3.70 -17.52 18.68
CA ASN A 184 4.94 -17.69 19.44
C ASN A 184 5.71 -16.36 19.37
N ALA A 185 5.64 -15.56 20.44
CA ALA A 185 6.21 -14.22 20.49
C ALA A 185 7.69 -14.20 20.08
N GLU A 186 8.48 -15.17 20.54
CA GLU A 186 9.90 -15.30 20.18
C GLU A 186 10.09 -15.59 18.69
N ALA A 187 9.25 -16.44 18.10
CA ALA A 187 9.31 -16.74 16.67
C ALA A 187 8.95 -15.51 15.83
N ASN A 188 7.93 -14.75 16.25
CA ASN A 188 7.54 -13.50 15.60
C ASN A 188 8.64 -12.44 15.69
N THR A 189 9.28 -12.32 16.85
CA THR A 189 10.43 -11.44 17.05
C THR A 189 11.58 -11.83 16.13
N ARG A 190 11.94 -13.11 16.08
CA ARG A 190 12.99 -13.61 15.18
C ARG A 190 12.66 -13.35 13.72
N ALA A 191 11.43 -13.64 13.28
CA ALA A 191 11.00 -13.45 11.90
C ALA A 191 11.01 -11.96 11.48
N LEU A 192 10.56 -11.05 12.36
CA LEU A 192 10.64 -9.62 12.09
C LEU A 192 12.07 -9.08 12.10
N ARG A 193 12.97 -9.62 12.94
CA ARG A 193 14.40 -9.27 12.91
C ARG A 193 15.02 -9.67 11.57
N GLN A 194 14.80 -10.91 11.14
CA GLN A 194 15.25 -11.40 9.84
C GLN A 194 14.71 -10.56 8.68
N LEU A 195 13.44 -10.13 8.77
CA LEU A 195 12.85 -9.24 7.77
C LEU A 195 13.50 -7.86 7.78
N ALA A 196 13.74 -7.28 8.96
CA ALA A 196 14.40 -5.98 9.09
C ALA A 196 15.80 -6.00 8.47
N GLU A 197 16.61 -7.02 8.78
CA GLU A 197 17.94 -7.19 8.20
C GLU A 197 17.89 -7.36 6.66
N ALA A 198 16.94 -8.13 6.15
CA ALA A 198 16.75 -8.31 4.71
C ALA A 198 16.35 -7.01 4.00
N ILE A 199 15.52 -6.17 4.66
CA ILE A 199 15.12 -4.86 4.17
C ILE A 199 16.32 -3.90 4.14
N GLU A 200 17.11 -3.84 5.21
CA GLU A 200 18.30 -2.99 5.29
C GLU A 200 19.33 -3.35 4.22
N LYS A 201 19.56 -4.65 4.03
CA LYS A 201 20.41 -5.17 2.95
C LYS A 201 19.89 -4.79 1.57
N ALA A 202 18.58 -4.81 1.36
CA ALA A 202 17.96 -4.42 0.09
C ALA A 202 18.12 -2.92 -0.21
N ILE A 203 18.03 -2.07 0.83
CA ILE A 203 18.16 -0.61 0.70
C ILE A 203 19.63 -0.17 0.52
N GLY A 204 20.59 -1.05 0.83
CA GLY A 204 22.01 -0.73 0.74
C GLY A 204 22.44 0.24 1.84
N VAL A 205 21.82 0.15 3.01
CA VAL A 205 22.27 0.92 4.18
C VAL A 205 23.64 0.37 4.58
N GLU A 206 24.71 1.17 4.37
CA GLU A 206 26.07 0.82 4.82
C GLU A 206 26.07 0.51 6.32
N ASN A 207 26.98 -0.36 6.77
CA ASN A 207 27.00 -0.93 8.11
C ASN A 207 26.95 0.10 9.26
N GLU A 208 27.29 1.37 9.02
CA GLU A 208 27.24 2.45 10.01
C GLU A 208 25.82 3.03 10.25
N GLN A 209 24.86 2.79 9.35
CA GLN A 209 23.47 3.27 9.46
C GLN A 209 22.43 2.14 9.64
N ARG A 210 22.85 0.89 9.82
CA ARG A 210 21.92 -0.21 10.12
C ARG A 210 21.05 0.18 11.32
N GLY A 211 19.75 -0.03 11.18
CA GLY A 211 18.82 0.14 12.30
C GLY A 211 19.15 -0.87 13.39
N LEU A 212 18.77 -0.54 14.63
CA LEU A 212 18.87 -1.36 15.84
C LEU A 212 20.06 -2.33 15.86
N ALA A 213 21.13 -1.99 16.58
CA ALA A 213 22.21 -2.94 16.86
C ALA A 213 21.63 -4.14 17.63
N TRP A 214 21.27 -5.20 16.90
CA TRP A 214 20.85 -6.47 17.46
C TRP A 214 22.10 -7.07 18.12
N GLU A 215 22.17 -7.06 19.45
CA GLU A 215 23.24 -7.76 20.15
C GLU A 215 23.11 -9.26 19.86
N ASP A 216 24.18 -9.89 19.38
CA ASP A 216 24.27 -11.33 19.26
C ASP A 216 24.30 -11.93 20.67
N GLU A 217 23.18 -12.48 21.12
CA GLU A 217 23.07 -13.24 22.38
C GLU A 217 23.59 -14.68 22.21
#